data_AF-A0A0R1MBE9-F1
#
_entry.id   AF-A0A0R1MBE9-F1
#
_cell.length_a   1.000
_cell.length_b   1.000
_cell.length_c   1.000
_cell.angle_alpha   90.00
_cell.angle_beta   90.00
_cell.angle_gamma   90.00
#
_symmetry.space_group_name_H-M   'P 1'
#
loop_
_entity.id
_entity.type
_entity.pdbx_description
1 polymer ?
#
loop_
_entity_poly.entity_id
_entity_poly.type
_entity_poly.pdbx_seq_one_letter_code
_entity_poly.pdbx_strand_id
1 'polypeptide(L)'
;MKRQHFLGSAFIVLIFTLLLSGCSLLPEKQVHYQRFGNGIDMRLTYYARRDRVTRQETRSTILYSALGASDKESAKQILDPLSKRFQGITGLTEKITYGKNYAKEKLTIDYKKVNLKKIKQLPGMYYSNTKSNRISLKKSEEFLKKNKFVKITDNKYKKFTKKELTQRTYSIKDFDKIKLASSSIDDDATTITDLTKQLGRPDSTQKTKSTGEERSMYLWYLTPSKTAYVSVYTVGNRINTKTLNRYQNTDKKINSSVFDSLQNGIAYDTIINTLGEPTRATVFRNGSNTYATLTYRDKNTTKTYTFYFTNEKLISKRESS
;
A
#
# COMPACT_ATOMS: atom_id res chain seq x y z
N MET A 1 55.78 42.45 -48.84
CA MET A 1 56.24 43.77 -48.30
C MET A 1 55.01 44.44 -47.69
N LYS A 2 54.90 44.92 -46.45
CA LYS A 2 55.81 45.15 -45.30
C LYS A 2 54.99 44.91 -44.01
N ARG A 3 55.69 44.53 -42.93
CA ARG A 3 55.23 44.40 -41.54
C ARG A 3 55.21 45.77 -40.82
N GLN A 4 54.63 45.72 -39.59
CA GLN A 4 54.90 46.50 -38.35
C GLN A 4 53.82 47.54 -38.01
N HIS A 5 53.02 47.42 -36.93
CA HIS A 5 53.20 47.18 -35.47
C HIS A 5 53.21 48.50 -34.65
N PHE A 6 52.60 48.42 -33.44
CA PHE A 6 52.79 49.29 -32.25
C PHE A 6 52.07 50.66 -32.28
N LEU A 7 51.48 51.25 -31.23
CA LEU A 7 51.36 50.96 -29.78
C LEU A 7 50.40 51.98 -29.11
N GLY A 8 49.66 51.58 -28.06
CA GLY A 8 49.14 52.44 -26.96
C GLY A 8 47.93 53.36 -27.26
N SER A 9 47.07 53.79 -26.34
CA SER A 9 46.77 53.48 -24.94
C SER A 9 45.54 54.33 -24.56
N ALA A 10 44.52 53.70 -23.97
CA ALA A 10 43.53 54.19 -22.99
C ALA A 10 42.85 55.58 -23.13
N PHE A 11 41.50 55.60 -23.20
CA PHE A 11 40.68 56.44 -22.30
C PHE A 11 39.22 55.92 -22.15
N ILE A 12 39.00 55.23 -21.02
CA ILE A 12 37.86 55.27 -20.09
C ILE A 12 36.43 55.30 -20.68
N VAL A 13 35.79 54.13 -20.69
CA VAL A 13 34.34 53.95 -20.76
C VAL A 13 33.77 54.08 -19.33
N LEU A 14 32.95 55.10 -19.09
CA LEU A 14 32.12 55.20 -17.89
C LEU A 14 30.69 55.59 -18.29
N ILE A 15 29.84 54.58 -18.52
CA ILE A 15 28.38 54.73 -18.41
C ILE A 15 27.92 53.68 -17.41
N PHE A 16 27.82 54.12 -16.16
CA PHE A 16 27.17 53.39 -15.10
C PHE A 16 25.65 53.52 -15.26
N THR A 17 24.99 52.38 -15.11
CA THR A 17 23.60 52.19 -14.66
C THR A 17 22.47 52.70 -15.55
N LEU A 18 21.74 51.74 -16.13
CA LEU A 18 20.33 51.46 -15.83
C LEU A 18 19.93 50.23 -16.64
N LEU A 19 19.64 49.11 -15.98
CA LEU A 19 18.71 48.02 -16.37
C LEU A 19 18.89 46.80 -15.42
N LEU A 20 18.83 47.05 -14.11
CA LEU A 20 18.68 45.99 -13.09
C LEU A 20 17.28 46.05 -12.46
N SER A 21 16.26 46.18 -13.31
CA SER A 21 14.84 46.11 -12.93
C SER A 21 14.16 44.91 -13.59
N GLY A 22 14.83 43.75 -13.59
CA GLY A 22 14.27 42.48 -14.08
C GLY A 22 13.92 41.50 -12.96
N CYS A 23 13.62 41.96 -11.76
CA CYS A 23 13.43 41.09 -10.59
C CYS A 23 12.07 40.33 -10.55
N SER A 24 11.25 40.47 -11.61
CA SER A 24 9.92 39.85 -11.76
C SER A 24 9.84 38.74 -12.84
N LEU A 25 10.91 38.48 -13.59
CA LEU A 25 10.88 37.71 -14.85
C LEU A 25 11.55 36.31 -14.80
N LEU A 26 11.84 35.76 -13.61
CA LEU A 26 12.35 34.38 -13.57
C LEU A 26 11.22 33.38 -13.86
N PRO A 27 11.39 32.49 -14.86
CA PRO A 27 10.36 31.52 -15.22
C PRO A 27 10.12 30.53 -14.08
N GLU A 28 8.89 30.04 -14.01
CA GLU A 28 8.51 29.02 -13.05
C GLU A 28 9.18 27.69 -13.43
N LYS A 29 10.07 27.20 -12.58
CA LYS A 29 10.78 25.94 -12.78
C LYS A 29 9.91 24.79 -12.29
N GLN A 30 9.91 23.71 -13.06
CA GLN A 30 9.38 22.41 -12.64
C GLN A 30 10.51 21.55 -12.09
N VAL A 31 10.25 20.89 -10.97
CA VAL A 31 11.14 19.86 -10.42
C VAL A 31 10.30 18.66 -10.02
N HIS A 32 10.81 17.48 -10.37
CA HIS A 32 10.08 16.23 -10.27
C HIS A 32 10.74 15.29 -9.27
N TYR A 33 9.92 14.57 -8.52
CA TYR A 33 10.38 13.58 -7.56
C TYR A 33 9.49 12.34 -7.63
N GLN A 34 10.05 11.20 -7.29
CA GLN A 34 9.34 9.94 -7.21
C GLN A 34 9.68 9.21 -5.91
N ARG A 35 8.65 8.70 -5.24
CA ARG A 35 8.78 7.62 -4.27
C ARG A 35 8.08 6.40 -4.84
N PHE A 36 8.84 5.33 -5.06
CA PHE A 36 8.36 4.10 -5.65
C PHE A 36 8.73 2.91 -4.76
N GLY A 37 7.76 2.10 -4.39
CA GLY A 37 7.97 0.90 -3.60
C GLY A 37 6.75 0.59 -2.73
N ASN A 38 6.76 -0.59 -2.11
CA ASN A 38 5.68 -1.06 -1.23
C ASN A 38 4.29 -0.98 -1.88
N GLY A 39 4.20 -1.22 -3.19
CA GLY A 39 2.94 -1.14 -3.95
C GLY A 39 2.36 0.26 -4.12
N ILE A 40 3.17 1.31 -3.88
CA ILE A 40 2.81 2.71 -4.15
C ILE A 40 3.85 3.36 -5.07
N ASP A 41 3.37 3.98 -6.16
CA ASP A 41 4.13 4.90 -7.00
C ASP A 41 3.57 6.31 -6.78
N MET A 42 4.31 7.17 -6.09
CA MET A 42 3.92 8.56 -5.86
C MET A 42 4.90 9.49 -6.57
N ARG A 43 4.37 10.30 -7.47
CA ARG A 43 5.11 11.26 -8.28
C ARG A 43 4.69 12.66 -7.92
N LEU A 44 5.67 13.49 -7.60
CA LEU A 44 5.47 14.83 -7.12
C LEU A 44 6.15 15.81 -8.07
N THR A 45 5.44 16.84 -8.48
CA THR A 45 5.96 17.95 -9.27
C THR A 45 5.74 19.25 -8.50
N TYR A 46 6.83 19.98 -8.24
CA TYR A 46 6.76 21.34 -7.75
C TYR A 46 6.99 22.33 -8.87
N TYR A 47 6.16 23.36 -8.87
CA TYR A 47 6.30 24.56 -9.67
C TYR A 47 6.82 25.65 -8.74
N ALA A 48 7.99 26.21 -9.04
CA ALA A 48 8.65 27.16 -8.16
C ALA A 48 9.25 28.34 -8.90
N ARG A 49 9.17 29.53 -8.27
CA ARG A 49 9.90 30.73 -8.68
C ARG A 49 10.96 31.02 -7.62
N ARG A 50 12.23 30.96 -8.00
CA ARG A 50 13.35 30.92 -7.04
C ARG A 50 13.12 29.78 -6.03
N ASP A 51 13.13 30.09 -4.75
CA ASP A 51 12.84 29.12 -3.68
C ASP A 51 11.36 29.04 -3.31
N ARG A 52 10.46 29.85 -3.90
CA ARG A 52 9.04 29.82 -3.55
C ARG A 52 8.29 28.82 -4.42
N VAL A 53 7.71 27.79 -3.82
CA VAL A 53 6.75 26.91 -4.49
C VAL A 53 5.42 27.66 -4.66
N THR A 54 4.91 27.67 -5.89
CA THR A 54 3.65 28.32 -6.28
C THR A 54 2.55 27.29 -6.48
N ARG A 55 2.89 26.09 -6.98
CA ARG A 55 1.94 25.02 -7.23
C ARG A 55 2.61 23.66 -7.03
N GLN A 56 1.80 22.67 -6.69
CA GLN A 56 2.20 21.28 -6.57
C GLN A 56 1.21 20.38 -7.31
N GLU A 57 1.71 19.37 -7.99
CA GLU A 57 0.93 18.22 -8.45
C GLU A 57 1.48 16.94 -7.87
N THR A 58 0.61 16.12 -7.30
CA THR A 58 0.90 14.75 -6.90
C THR A 58 0.09 13.79 -7.76
N ARG A 59 0.73 12.76 -8.29
CA ARG A 59 0.09 11.65 -8.99
C ARG A 59 0.50 10.35 -8.33
N SER A 60 -0.47 9.59 -7.86
CA SER A 60 -0.23 8.33 -7.17
C SER A 60 -0.85 7.17 -7.95
N THR A 61 -0.17 6.04 -8.02
CA THR A 61 -0.76 4.73 -8.31
C THR A 61 -0.60 3.87 -7.07
N ILE A 62 -1.71 3.36 -6.55
CA ILE A 62 -1.78 2.62 -5.29
C ILE A 62 -2.35 1.24 -5.61
N LEU A 63 -1.55 0.19 -5.48
CA LEU A 63 -2.04 -1.18 -5.62
C LEU A 63 -2.99 -1.50 -4.46
N TYR A 64 -4.08 -2.23 -4.71
CA TYR A 64 -5.00 -2.65 -3.64
C TYR A 64 -4.30 -3.53 -2.60
N SER A 65 -3.33 -4.35 -3.03
CA SER A 65 -2.47 -5.10 -2.13
C SER A 65 -1.63 -4.24 -1.20
N ALA A 66 -1.30 -2.99 -1.57
CA ALA A 66 -0.62 -2.05 -0.66
C ALA A 66 -1.55 -1.53 0.44
N LEU A 67 -2.86 -1.51 0.19
CA LEU A 67 -3.91 -1.16 1.13
C LEU A 67 -4.42 -2.37 1.93
N GLY A 68 -3.99 -3.58 1.56
CA GLY A 68 -4.61 -4.82 2.03
C GLY A 68 -5.98 -5.12 1.41
N ALA A 69 -6.50 -4.26 0.53
CA ALA A 69 -7.79 -4.45 -0.13
C ALA A 69 -7.77 -5.62 -1.15
N SER A 70 -8.85 -6.40 -1.15
CA SER A 70 -9.02 -7.54 -2.06
C SER A 70 -9.57 -7.14 -3.43
N ASP A 71 -10.28 -6.02 -3.49
CA ASP A 71 -11.10 -5.59 -4.62
C ASP A 71 -11.33 -4.06 -4.58
N LYS A 72 -12.13 -3.57 -5.53
CA LYS A 72 -12.42 -2.14 -5.68
C LYS A 72 -13.26 -1.61 -4.53
N GLU A 73 -14.22 -2.38 -4.06
CA GLU A 73 -15.19 -2.01 -3.04
C GLU A 73 -14.49 -1.84 -1.68
N SER A 74 -13.65 -2.80 -1.29
CA SER A 74 -12.79 -2.68 -0.11
C SER A 74 -11.78 -1.54 -0.23
N ALA A 75 -11.19 -1.32 -1.41
CA ALA A 75 -10.31 -0.17 -1.62
C ALA A 75 -11.03 1.18 -1.46
N LYS A 76 -12.27 1.29 -1.96
CA LYS A 76 -13.12 2.49 -1.79
C LYS A 76 -13.45 2.76 -0.32
N GLN A 77 -13.72 1.72 0.46
CA GLN A 77 -13.99 1.87 1.90
C GLN A 77 -12.81 2.51 2.65
N ILE A 78 -11.58 2.30 2.18
CA ILE A 78 -10.36 2.90 2.73
C ILE A 78 -10.13 4.31 2.17
N LEU A 79 -10.21 4.46 0.85
CA LEU A 79 -9.77 5.69 0.16
C LEU A 79 -10.82 6.80 0.11
N ASP A 80 -12.12 6.47 0.01
CA ASP A 80 -13.18 7.48 -0.12
C ASP A 80 -13.30 8.37 1.15
N PRO A 81 -13.24 7.83 2.38
CA PRO A 81 -13.25 8.68 3.58
C PRO A 81 -12.04 9.62 3.64
N LEU A 82 -10.88 9.19 3.16
CA LEU A 82 -9.68 10.03 3.08
C LEU A 82 -9.85 11.12 2.02
N SER A 83 -10.34 10.76 0.82
CA SER A 83 -10.61 11.69 -0.29
C SER A 83 -11.56 12.81 0.14
N LYS A 84 -12.62 12.50 0.90
CA LYS A 84 -13.56 13.51 1.43
C LYS A 84 -12.87 14.63 2.21
N ARG A 85 -11.76 14.36 2.90
CA ARG A 85 -11.00 15.37 3.66
C ARG A 85 -10.32 16.42 2.77
N PHE A 86 -10.06 16.08 1.50
CA PHE A 86 -9.45 16.99 0.52
C PHE A 86 -10.49 17.85 -0.20
N GLN A 87 -11.78 17.51 -0.13
CA GLN A 87 -12.82 18.22 -0.87
C GLN A 87 -13.19 19.57 -0.22
N GLY A 88 -13.64 20.53 -1.04
CA GLY A 88 -14.10 21.85 -0.57
C GLY A 88 -13.00 22.81 -0.09
N ILE A 89 -11.72 22.49 -0.29
CA ILE A 89 -10.60 23.38 0.05
C ILE A 89 -10.23 24.22 -1.16
N THR A 90 -10.47 25.53 -1.08
CA THR A 90 -10.09 26.49 -2.14
C THR A 90 -8.60 26.37 -2.48
N GLY A 91 -8.28 26.28 -3.77
CA GLY A 91 -6.91 26.12 -4.24
C GLY A 91 -6.38 24.69 -4.13
N LEU A 92 -7.21 23.71 -3.77
CA LEU A 92 -6.87 22.29 -3.76
C LEU A 92 -7.89 21.51 -4.61
N THR A 93 -7.42 20.51 -5.35
CA THR A 93 -8.27 19.59 -6.11
C THR A 93 -7.72 18.19 -6.01
N GLU A 94 -8.57 17.23 -5.69
CA GLU A 94 -8.22 15.82 -5.55
C GLU A 94 -9.22 14.98 -6.35
N LYS A 95 -8.71 13.96 -7.04
CA LYS A 95 -9.52 12.97 -7.76
C LYS A 95 -8.90 11.57 -7.67
N ILE A 96 -9.69 10.61 -7.21
CA ILE A 96 -9.39 9.18 -7.29
C ILE A 96 -10.11 8.55 -8.48
N THR A 97 -9.41 7.68 -9.20
CA THR A 97 -9.96 6.81 -10.25
C THR A 97 -9.62 5.36 -9.91
N TYR A 98 -10.64 4.51 -9.87
CA TYR A 98 -10.51 3.11 -9.46
C TYR A 98 -10.40 2.16 -10.65
N GLY A 99 -9.24 1.53 -10.79
CA GLY A 99 -8.99 0.44 -11.75
C GLY A 99 -9.46 -0.91 -11.22
N LYS A 100 -8.95 -2.00 -11.83
CA LYS A 100 -9.29 -3.37 -11.43
C LYS A 100 -8.61 -3.80 -10.12
N ASN A 101 -7.28 -3.58 -10.00
CA ASN A 101 -6.50 -3.97 -8.82
C ASN A 101 -5.67 -2.80 -8.24
N TYR A 102 -5.96 -1.57 -8.64
CA TYR A 102 -5.24 -0.37 -8.20
C TYR A 102 -6.15 0.86 -8.29
N ALA A 103 -5.81 1.88 -7.51
CA ALA A 103 -6.36 3.22 -7.61
C ALA A 103 -5.31 4.19 -8.17
N LYS A 104 -5.77 5.21 -8.89
CA LYS A 104 -4.96 6.36 -9.31
C LYS A 104 -5.50 7.61 -8.64
N GLU A 105 -4.64 8.36 -7.98
CA GLU A 105 -4.97 9.64 -7.35
C GLU A 105 -4.26 10.75 -8.10
N LYS A 106 -4.96 11.86 -8.32
CA LYS A 106 -4.36 13.14 -8.75
C LYS A 106 -4.74 14.21 -7.74
N LEU A 107 -3.75 14.80 -7.10
CA LEU A 107 -3.89 15.94 -6.19
C LEU A 107 -3.17 17.15 -6.77
N THR A 108 -3.79 18.32 -6.75
CA THR A 108 -3.19 19.60 -7.17
C THR A 108 -3.42 20.64 -6.09
N ILE A 109 -2.38 21.42 -5.77
CA ILE A 109 -2.42 22.49 -4.76
C ILE A 109 -1.85 23.76 -5.36
N ASP A 110 -2.64 24.83 -5.36
CA ASP A 110 -2.25 26.19 -5.68
C ASP A 110 -1.93 26.95 -4.39
N TYR A 111 -0.63 27.12 -4.12
CA TYR A 111 -0.14 27.80 -2.92
C TYR A 111 -0.36 29.31 -2.91
N LYS A 112 -0.89 29.88 -4.00
CA LYS A 112 -1.35 31.28 -4.03
C LYS A 112 -2.77 31.45 -3.49
N LYS A 113 -3.58 30.39 -3.52
CA LYS A 113 -5.01 30.41 -3.15
C LYS A 113 -5.32 29.65 -1.87
N VAL A 114 -4.56 28.58 -1.61
CA VAL A 114 -4.87 27.63 -0.54
C VAL A 114 -4.55 28.17 0.85
N ASN A 115 -5.39 27.84 1.83
CA ASN A 115 -5.09 28.09 3.23
C ASN A 115 -4.11 27.02 3.76
N LEU A 116 -2.86 27.42 4.01
CA LEU A 116 -1.80 26.53 4.49
C LEU A 116 -2.14 25.82 5.81
N LYS A 117 -2.94 26.43 6.70
CA LYS A 117 -3.34 25.79 7.97
C LYS A 117 -4.28 24.60 7.71
N LYS A 118 -5.22 24.73 6.76
CA LYS A 118 -6.17 23.66 6.41
C LYS A 118 -5.46 22.45 5.83
N ILE A 119 -4.52 22.67 4.91
CA ILE A 119 -3.84 21.57 4.23
C ILE A 119 -2.79 20.86 5.10
N LYS A 120 -2.20 21.55 6.10
CA LYS A 120 -1.28 20.94 7.08
C LYS A 120 -1.93 19.82 7.91
N GLN A 121 -3.26 19.80 8.02
CA GLN A 121 -4.01 18.80 8.78
C GLN A 121 -4.41 17.59 7.92
N LEU A 122 -4.15 17.62 6.61
CA LEU A 122 -4.54 16.55 5.68
C LEU A 122 -3.60 15.35 5.79
N PRO A 123 -4.14 14.12 5.70
CA PRO A 123 -3.36 12.91 5.80
C PRO A 123 -2.40 12.80 4.61
N GLY A 124 -1.20 12.25 4.84
CA GLY A 124 -0.25 11.97 3.76
C GLY A 124 0.43 13.20 3.14
N MET A 125 0.21 14.40 3.68
CA MET A 125 0.87 15.60 3.18
C MET A 125 2.31 15.73 3.68
N TYR A 126 3.24 15.88 2.74
CA TYR A 126 4.67 16.01 3.03
C TYR A 126 5.08 17.49 3.07
N TYR A 127 5.03 18.11 4.25
CA TYR A 127 5.40 19.53 4.43
C TYR A 127 6.71 19.72 5.18
N SER A 128 7.45 20.78 4.82
CA SER A 128 8.49 21.32 5.70
C SER A 128 7.84 22.17 6.81
N ASN A 129 8.26 21.96 8.05
CA ASN A 129 7.70 22.63 9.25
C ASN A 129 8.15 24.10 9.35
N THR A 130 7.77 24.94 8.39
CA THR A 130 8.11 26.36 8.41
C THR A 130 7.00 27.17 9.09
N LYS A 131 7.41 28.08 10.00
CA LYS A 131 6.58 29.18 10.52
C LYS A 131 6.25 30.24 9.44
N SER A 132 6.70 30.03 8.21
CA SER A 132 6.53 30.95 7.08
C SER A 132 5.20 30.72 6.38
N ASN A 133 4.57 31.80 5.92
CA ASN A 133 3.37 31.78 5.06
C ASN A 133 3.68 31.32 3.62
N ARG A 134 4.87 30.77 3.36
CA ARG A 134 5.33 30.35 2.03
C ARG A 134 5.98 28.97 2.11
N ILE A 135 5.80 28.19 1.06
CA ILE A 135 6.45 26.89 0.88
C ILE A 135 7.80 27.10 0.18
N SER A 136 8.88 26.71 0.85
CA SER A 136 10.25 26.76 0.33
C SER A 136 10.56 25.47 -0.44
N LEU A 137 11.12 25.60 -1.64
CA LEU A 137 11.50 24.44 -2.46
C LEU A 137 12.67 23.70 -1.81
N LYS A 138 13.72 24.40 -1.38
CA LYS A 138 14.89 23.79 -0.72
C LYS A 138 14.48 22.96 0.50
N LYS A 139 13.65 23.53 1.38
CA LYS A 139 13.16 22.80 2.56
C LYS A 139 12.25 21.63 2.21
N SER A 140 11.48 21.76 1.12
CA SER A 140 10.67 20.66 0.61
C SER A 140 11.56 19.53 0.07
N GLU A 141 12.64 19.84 -0.65
CA GLU A 141 13.61 18.85 -1.14
C GLU A 141 14.29 18.07 -0.01
N GLU A 142 14.72 18.76 1.05
CA GLU A 142 15.26 18.12 2.25
C GLU A 142 14.26 17.14 2.88
N PHE A 143 12.99 17.57 3.01
CA PHE A 143 11.94 16.74 3.57
C PHE A 143 11.61 15.54 2.67
N LEU A 144 11.55 15.74 1.35
CA LEU A 144 11.35 14.66 0.39
C LEU A 144 12.48 13.63 0.43
N LYS A 145 13.74 14.07 0.53
CA LYS A 145 14.90 13.19 0.67
C LYS A 145 14.79 12.33 1.95
N LYS A 146 14.42 12.95 3.09
CA LYS A 146 14.15 12.22 4.35
C LYS A 146 13.04 11.17 4.20
N ASN A 147 12.07 11.42 3.33
CA ASN A 147 10.94 10.53 3.05
C ASN A 147 11.19 9.60 1.84
N LYS A 148 12.46 9.37 1.47
CA LYS A 148 12.89 8.42 0.44
C LYS A 148 12.38 8.74 -0.98
N PHE A 149 12.05 10.00 -1.25
CA PHE A 149 11.85 10.45 -2.62
C PHE A 149 13.19 10.65 -3.31
N VAL A 150 13.23 10.31 -4.60
CA VAL A 150 14.35 10.54 -5.50
C VAL A 150 13.97 11.64 -6.48
N LYS A 151 14.88 12.58 -6.74
CA LYS A 151 14.70 13.63 -7.75
C LYS A 151 14.84 13.01 -9.15
N ILE A 152 13.91 13.34 -10.04
CA ILE A 152 13.87 12.84 -11.42
C ILE A 152 14.38 13.95 -12.35
N THR A 153 15.48 13.71 -13.03
CA THR A 153 16.15 14.68 -13.91
C THR A 153 16.14 14.29 -15.38
N ASP A 154 15.90 13.02 -15.69
CA ASP A 154 15.93 12.42 -17.02
C ASP A 154 14.54 11.98 -17.53
N ASN A 155 13.48 12.36 -16.81
CA ASN A 155 12.10 11.92 -17.03
C ASN A 155 11.89 10.40 -16.96
N LYS A 156 12.83 9.62 -16.41
CA LYS A 156 12.69 8.17 -16.25
C LYS A 156 12.14 7.83 -14.87
N TYR A 157 10.85 7.59 -14.82
CA TYR A 157 10.17 7.09 -13.63
C TYR A 157 10.24 5.57 -13.56
N LYS A 158 10.44 5.03 -12.35
CA LYS A 158 10.11 3.63 -12.06
C LYS A 158 8.62 3.39 -12.31
N LYS A 159 8.25 2.20 -12.75
CA LYS A 159 6.86 1.83 -13.07
C LYS A 159 6.60 0.43 -12.55
N PHE A 160 5.36 0.18 -12.13
CA PHE A 160 4.90 -1.17 -11.90
C PHE A 160 4.93 -1.96 -13.20
N THR A 161 5.32 -3.22 -13.08
CA THR A 161 5.18 -4.22 -14.14
C THR A 161 3.69 -4.47 -14.44
N LYS A 162 3.39 -5.02 -15.62
CA LYS A 162 2.03 -5.45 -15.96
C LYS A 162 1.51 -6.44 -14.93
N LYS A 163 2.36 -7.39 -14.51
CA LYS A 163 2.02 -8.40 -13.49
C LYS A 163 1.55 -7.74 -12.20
N GLU A 164 2.29 -6.78 -11.65
CA GLU A 164 1.91 -6.08 -10.41
C GLU A 164 0.59 -5.31 -10.54
N LEU A 165 0.31 -4.71 -11.70
CA LEU A 165 -0.95 -3.99 -11.95
C LEU A 165 -2.15 -4.92 -12.16
N THR A 166 -1.91 -6.14 -12.65
CA THR A 166 -2.98 -7.11 -12.98
C THR A 166 -3.14 -8.20 -11.92
N GLN A 167 -2.20 -8.34 -10.99
CA GLN A 167 -2.24 -9.34 -9.95
C GLN A 167 -3.46 -9.08 -9.06
N ARG A 168 -4.39 -10.03 -9.09
CA ARG A 168 -5.55 -10.05 -8.20
C ARG A 168 -5.07 -10.40 -6.79
N THR A 169 -5.64 -9.76 -5.79
CA THR A 169 -5.40 -10.09 -4.38
C THR A 169 -5.95 -11.48 -4.04
N TYR A 170 -5.18 -12.29 -3.31
CA TYR A 170 -5.54 -13.66 -2.95
C TYR A 170 -6.60 -13.68 -1.83
N SER A 171 -7.86 -13.93 -2.16
CA SER A 171 -9.02 -13.81 -1.26
C SER A 171 -9.21 -14.99 -0.30
N ILE A 172 -10.10 -14.85 0.70
CA ILE A 172 -10.50 -15.98 1.56
C ILE A 172 -11.12 -17.12 0.71
N LYS A 173 -11.84 -16.78 -0.37
CA LYS A 173 -12.38 -17.78 -1.30
C LYS A 173 -11.29 -18.54 -2.06
N ASP A 174 -10.16 -17.92 -2.33
CA ASP A 174 -9.02 -18.61 -2.95
C ASP A 174 -8.30 -19.50 -1.92
N PHE A 175 -8.24 -19.06 -0.66
CA PHE A 175 -7.75 -19.84 0.47
C PHE A 175 -8.61 -21.09 0.76
N ASP A 176 -9.94 -20.96 0.71
CA ASP A 176 -10.87 -22.06 1.02
C ASP A 176 -10.80 -23.19 -0.03
N LYS A 177 -10.41 -22.88 -1.27
CA LYS A 177 -10.19 -23.89 -2.35
C LYS A 177 -9.04 -24.86 -2.07
N ILE A 178 -8.11 -24.53 -1.17
CA ILE A 178 -7.02 -25.44 -0.78
C ILE A 178 -7.63 -26.61 0.02
N LYS A 179 -7.62 -27.80 -0.59
CA LYS A 179 -8.04 -29.05 0.05
C LYS A 179 -6.93 -29.60 0.95
N LEU A 180 -7.30 -30.00 2.16
CA LEU A 180 -6.34 -30.46 3.18
C LEU A 180 -6.22 -31.98 3.21
N ALA A 181 -4.98 -32.45 3.24
CA ALA A 181 -4.61 -33.84 3.37
C ALA A 181 -4.76 -34.34 4.80
N SER A 182 -5.25 -35.57 4.93
CA SER A 182 -5.19 -36.34 6.18
C SER A 182 -3.86 -37.11 6.33
N SER A 183 -3.20 -37.44 5.21
CA SER A 183 -1.93 -38.18 5.15
C SER A 183 -1.12 -37.84 3.88
N SER A 184 0.11 -38.36 3.77
CA SER A 184 0.97 -38.16 2.59
C SER A 184 0.41 -38.78 1.29
N ILE A 185 -0.51 -39.74 1.38
CA ILE A 185 -1.08 -40.48 0.25
C ILE A 185 -2.46 -39.98 -0.20
N ASP A 186 -3.00 -38.94 0.45
CA ASP A 186 -4.33 -38.35 0.16
C ASP A 186 -4.34 -37.62 -1.21
N ASP A 187 -4.72 -38.32 -2.27
CA ASP A 187 -4.62 -37.86 -3.67
C ASP A 187 -5.56 -36.70 -4.01
N ASP A 188 -6.67 -36.58 -3.29
CA ASP A 188 -7.61 -35.46 -3.38
C ASP A 188 -7.09 -34.13 -2.82
N ALA A 189 -6.04 -34.16 -2.00
CA ALA A 189 -5.51 -32.97 -1.34
C ALA A 189 -4.66 -32.10 -2.27
N THR A 190 -4.74 -30.78 -2.07
CA THR A 190 -3.94 -29.82 -2.83
C THR A 190 -2.45 -30.01 -2.54
N THR A 191 -1.65 -30.08 -3.60
CA THR A 191 -0.20 -30.19 -3.48
C THR A 191 0.47 -28.82 -3.39
N ILE A 192 1.69 -28.78 -2.88
CA ILE A 192 2.49 -27.56 -2.92
C ILE A 192 2.81 -27.14 -4.36
N THR A 193 2.89 -28.10 -5.29
CA THR A 193 3.13 -27.86 -6.71
C THR A 193 1.95 -27.08 -7.32
N ASP A 194 0.72 -27.46 -7.00
CA ASP A 194 -0.48 -26.76 -7.47
C ASP A 194 -0.54 -25.34 -6.92
N LEU A 195 -0.27 -25.17 -5.62
CA LEU A 195 -0.27 -23.85 -5.00
C LEU A 195 0.84 -22.95 -5.55
N THR A 196 2.03 -23.51 -5.85
CA THR A 196 3.14 -22.78 -6.46
C THR A 196 2.84 -22.36 -7.90
N LYS A 197 2.10 -23.17 -8.67
CA LYS A 197 1.61 -22.75 -10.00
C LYS A 197 0.68 -21.55 -9.89
N GLN A 198 -0.14 -21.49 -8.85
CA GLN A 198 -1.09 -20.39 -8.63
C GLN A 198 -0.42 -19.12 -8.10
N LEU A 199 0.46 -19.24 -7.11
CA LEU A 199 1.03 -18.10 -6.36
C LEU A 199 2.43 -17.70 -6.83
N GLY A 200 3.08 -18.54 -7.64
CA GLY A 200 4.49 -18.44 -7.94
C GLY A 200 5.36 -19.02 -6.81
N ARG A 201 6.67 -18.78 -6.91
CA ARG A 201 7.65 -19.27 -5.93
C ARG A 201 7.35 -18.70 -4.52
N PRO A 202 7.42 -19.53 -3.46
CA PRO A 202 7.29 -19.04 -2.08
C PRO A 202 8.42 -18.09 -1.70
N ASP A 203 8.09 -17.11 -0.86
CA ASP A 203 9.05 -16.16 -0.28
C ASP A 203 9.92 -16.80 0.81
N SER A 204 9.39 -17.82 1.49
CA SER A 204 10.13 -18.58 2.50
C SER A 204 9.74 -20.06 2.47
N THR A 205 10.70 -20.93 2.76
CA THR A 205 10.50 -22.36 2.90
C THR A 205 11.34 -22.86 4.06
N GLN A 206 10.75 -23.66 4.94
CA GLN A 206 11.43 -24.34 6.03
C GLN A 206 11.10 -25.82 5.95
N LYS A 207 12.12 -26.68 6.07
CA LYS A 207 11.96 -28.13 6.03
C LYS A 207 12.37 -28.70 7.39
N THR A 208 11.53 -29.58 7.92
CA THR A 208 11.77 -30.30 9.17
C THR A 208 11.57 -31.78 8.91
N LYS A 209 12.57 -32.59 9.26
CA LYS A 209 12.44 -34.06 9.28
C LYS A 209 12.09 -34.47 10.71
N SER A 210 10.94 -35.09 10.92
CA SER A 210 10.59 -35.74 12.19
C SER A 210 10.06 -37.13 11.88
N THR A 211 10.59 -38.15 12.58
CA THR A 211 10.02 -39.51 12.68
C THR A 211 9.42 -40.07 11.37
N GLY A 212 10.22 -40.07 10.29
CA GLY A 212 9.90 -40.78 9.04
C GLY A 212 9.09 -39.99 8.00
N GLU A 213 8.47 -38.85 8.33
CA GLU A 213 7.75 -38.02 7.35
C GLU A 213 8.38 -36.63 7.19
N GLU A 214 8.64 -36.23 5.94
CA GLU A 214 9.10 -34.87 5.63
C GLU A 214 7.95 -33.88 5.84
N ARG A 215 8.15 -32.91 6.74
CA ARG A 215 7.24 -31.79 6.95
C ARG A 215 7.89 -30.52 6.46
N SER A 216 7.14 -29.73 5.70
CA SER A 216 7.64 -28.46 5.17
C SER A 216 6.65 -27.35 5.42
N MET A 217 7.16 -26.16 5.70
CA MET A 217 6.40 -24.93 5.80
C MET A 217 6.76 -24.02 4.63
N TYR A 218 5.76 -23.45 3.98
CA TYR A 218 5.91 -22.53 2.86
C TYR A 218 5.13 -21.26 3.14
N LEU A 219 5.67 -20.10 2.75
CA LEU A 219 5.05 -18.80 2.99
C LEU A 219 5.13 -17.91 1.74
N TRP A 220 4.03 -17.23 1.44
CA TRP A 220 3.91 -16.19 0.42
C TRP A 220 3.38 -14.91 1.05
N TYR A 221 4.08 -13.79 0.86
CA TYR A 221 3.58 -12.48 1.23
C TYR A 221 2.58 -11.98 0.18
N LEU A 222 1.39 -11.59 0.64
CA LEU A 222 0.33 -11.04 -0.20
C LEU A 222 0.46 -9.51 -0.35
N THR A 223 1.16 -8.87 0.58
CA THR A 223 1.39 -7.42 0.60
C THR A 223 2.89 -7.14 0.51
N PRO A 224 3.32 -6.10 -0.22
CA PRO A 224 4.72 -5.66 -0.23
C PRO A 224 5.30 -5.32 1.15
N SER A 225 4.46 -4.82 2.08
CA SER A 225 4.81 -4.56 3.48
C SER A 225 5.00 -5.82 4.33
N LYS A 226 4.77 -7.01 3.76
CA LYS A 226 4.86 -8.31 4.44
C LYS A 226 3.90 -8.49 5.62
N THR A 227 2.85 -7.67 5.70
CA THR A 227 1.85 -7.68 6.77
C THR A 227 0.68 -8.63 6.51
N ALA A 228 0.46 -9.01 5.26
CA ALA A 228 -0.43 -10.11 4.88
C ALA A 228 0.36 -11.23 4.19
N TYR A 229 -0.02 -12.47 4.50
CA TYR A 229 0.62 -13.66 3.96
C TYR A 229 -0.33 -14.87 3.94
N VAL A 230 0.00 -15.84 3.09
CA VAL A 230 -0.49 -17.21 3.19
C VAL A 230 0.68 -18.08 3.59
N SER A 231 0.48 -18.96 4.56
CA SER A 231 1.41 -20.03 4.86
C SER A 231 0.72 -21.38 4.86
N VAL A 232 1.45 -22.42 4.50
CA VAL A 232 0.96 -23.79 4.53
C VAL A 232 2.00 -24.70 5.15
N TYR A 233 1.54 -25.75 5.83
CA TYR A 233 2.37 -26.88 6.21
C TYR A 233 1.97 -28.09 5.37
N THR A 234 2.96 -28.91 5.05
CA THR A 234 2.76 -30.14 4.28
C THR A 234 3.18 -31.37 5.06
N VAL A 235 2.54 -32.49 4.71
CA VAL A 235 3.01 -33.85 4.98
C VAL A 235 3.35 -34.45 3.63
N GLY A 236 4.64 -34.76 3.41
CA GLY A 236 5.14 -34.99 2.06
C GLY A 236 4.89 -33.76 1.17
N ASN A 237 4.28 -33.96 -0.01
CA ASN A 237 3.98 -32.89 -0.97
C ASN A 237 2.60 -32.25 -0.78
N ARG A 238 1.81 -32.69 0.21
CA ARG A 238 0.39 -32.38 0.34
C ARG A 238 0.12 -31.46 1.51
N ILE A 239 -0.75 -30.47 1.31
CA ILE A 239 -1.03 -29.45 2.32
C ILE A 239 -1.94 -30.04 3.39
N ASN A 240 -1.52 -30.03 4.67
CA ASN A 240 -2.34 -30.49 5.79
C ASN A 240 -2.77 -29.35 6.73
N THR A 241 -2.09 -28.20 6.67
CA THR A 241 -2.45 -26.98 7.40
C THR A 241 -2.29 -25.77 6.50
N LYS A 242 -3.19 -24.82 6.60
CA LYS A 242 -3.15 -23.54 5.89
C LYS A 242 -3.46 -22.39 6.85
N THR A 243 -2.79 -21.27 6.66
CA THR A 243 -3.06 -20.01 7.37
C THR A 243 -3.08 -18.86 6.38
N LEU A 244 -4.14 -18.05 6.44
CA LEU A 244 -4.22 -16.73 5.82
C LEU A 244 -4.13 -15.70 6.95
N ASN A 245 -3.20 -14.75 6.84
CA ASN A 245 -3.05 -13.66 7.79
C ASN A 245 -3.11 -12.31 7.08
N ARG A 246 -3.85 -11.36 7.64
CA ARG A 246 -4.17 -10.03 7.10
C ARG A 246 -4.36 -9.04 8.26
N TYR A 247 -3.36 -8.94 9.11
CA TYR A 247 -3.44 -8.20 10.37
C TYR A 247 -3.93 -6.73 10.26
N GLN A 248 -3.73 -6.08 9.11
CA GLN A 248 -4.12 -4.69 8.87
C GLN A 248 -5.50 -4.51 8.19
N ASN A 249 -6.17 -5.59 7.79
CA ASN A 249 -7.50 -5.53 7.16
C ASN A 249 -8.60 -5.52 8.22
N THR A 250 -8.76 -4.41 8.93
CA THR A 250 -9.84 -4.25 9.92
C THR A 250 -10.65 -3.02 9.60
N ASP A 251 -11.42 -3.03 8.51
CA ASP A 251 -12.35 -1.93 8.21
C ASP A 251 -13.79 -2.23 8.65
N LYS A 252 -14.07 -3.49 9.01
CA LYS A 252 -15.38 -3.91 9.47
C LYS A 252 -15.50 -3.80 10.99
N LYS A 253 -16.46 -2.99 11.41
CA LYS A 253 -16.92 -2.93 12.80
C LYS A 253 -17.56 -4.27 13.13
N ILE A 254 -17.06 -4.97 14.13
CA ILE A 254 -17.75 -6.13 14.68
C ILE A 254 -18.53 -5.63 15.86
N ASN A 255 -19.83 -5.42 15.62
CA ASN A 255 -20.76 -5.07 16.68
C ASN A 255 -20.90 -6.29 17.61
N SER A 256 -20.71 -6.11 18.91
CA SER A 256 -20.85 -7.19 19.91
C SER A 256 -22.19 -7.91 19.78
N SER A 257 -23.28 -7.21 19.46
CA SER A 257 -24.58 -7.85 19.19
C SER A 257 -24.55 -8.83 18.00
N VAL A 258 -23.81 -8.53 16.94
CA VAL A 258 -23.63 -9.46 15.81
C VAL A 258 -22.79 -10.64 16.28
N PHE A 259 -21.70 -10.41 17.02
CA PHE A 259 -20.91 -11.48 17.61
C PHE A 259 -21.76 -12.40 18.49
N ASP A 260 -22.60 -11.84 19.36
CA ASP A 260 -23.48 -12.57 20.28
C ASP A 260 -24.51 -13.42 19.54
N SER A 261 -25.07 -12.92 18.43
CA SER A 261 -26.04 -13.63 17.60
C SER A 261 -25.50 -14.89 16.91
N LEU A 262 -24.18 -15.00 16.73
CA LEU A 262 -23.54 -16.11 16.03
C LEU A 262 -23.36 -17.29 16.99
N GLN A 263 -24.35 -18.18 17.04
CA GLN A 263 -24.40 -19.31 17.99
C GLN A 263 -23.67 -20.55 17.48
N ASN A 264 -23.31 -21.45 18.39
CA ASN A 264 -22.71 -22.75 18.04
C ASN A 264 -23.58 -23.53 17.03
N GLY A 265 -22.95 -24.32 16.17
CA GLY A 265 -23.60 -25.11 15.12
C GLY A 265 -23.76 -24.39 13.78
N ILE A 266 -23.61 -23.07 13.72
CA ILE A 266 -23.61 -22.35 12.43
C ILE A 266 -22.40 -22.74 11.57
N ALA A 267 -22.58 -22.66 10.26
CA ALA A 267 -21.54 -23.03 9.30
C ALA A 267 -20.41 -21.99 9.24
N TYR A 268 -19.21 -22.46 8.96
CA TYR A 268 -18.01 -21.65 8.71
C TYR A 268 -18.26 -20.53 7.68
N ASP A 269 -18.87 -20.86 6.55
CA ASP A 269 -19.17 -19.88 5.49
C ASP A 269 -20.17 -18.82 5.93
N THR A 270 -21.10 -19.15 6.83
CA THR A 270 -22.06 -18.17 7.38
C THR A 270 -21.35 -17.06 8.14
N ILE A 271 -20.28 -17.39 8.88
CA ILE A 271 -19.47 -16.40 9.59
C ILE A 271 -18.77 -15.46 8.59
N ILE A 272 -18.15 -16.01 7.55
CA ILE A 272 -17.46 -15.21 6.52
C ILE A 272 -18.45 -14.34 5.74
N ASN A 273 -19.63 -14.87 5.40
CA ASN A 273 -20.66 -14.10 4.69
C ASN A 273 -21.20 -12.95 5.56
N THR A 274 -21.34 -13.17 6.87
CA THR A 274 -21.85 -12.18 7.81
C THR A 274 -20.80 -11.11 8.13
N LEU A 275 -19.59 -11.53 8.49
CA LEU A 275 -18.53 -10.67 9.01
C LEU A 275 -17.53 -10.22 7.94
N GLY A 276 -17.53 -10.82 6.75
CA GLY A 276 -16.50 -10.62 5.72
C GLY A 276 -15.24 -11.44 5.94
N GLU A 277 -14.18 -11.06 5.21
CA GLU A 277 -12.88 -11.73 5.33
C GLU A 277 -12.29 -11.54 6.74
N PRO A 278 -11.77 -12.61 7.35
CA PRO A 278 -11.13 -12.56 8.66
C PRO A 278 -9.75 -11.87 8.59
N THR A 279 -9.29 -11.35 9.73
CA THR A 279 -7.89 -10.90 9.86
C THR A 279 -6.93 -12.07 9.91
N ARG A 280 -7.39 -13.23 10.39
CA ARG A 280 -6.65 -14.48 10.32
C ARG A 280 -7.59 -15.66 10.19
N ALA A 281 -7.29 -16.56 9.26
CA ALA A 281 -7.90 -17.88 9.18
C ALA A 281 -6.80 -18.93 9.29
N THR A 282 -6.97 -19.92 10.16
CA THR A 282 -6.10 -21.11 10.22
C THR A 282 -6.98 -22.32 10.11
N VAL A 283 -6.66 -23.25 9.20
CA VAL A 283 -7.37 -24.51 9.03
C VAL A 283 -6.36 -25.63 8.98
N PHE A 284 -6.59 -26.70 9.73
CA PHE A 284 -5.78 -27.90 9.67
C PHE A 284 -6.66 -29.14 9.74
N ARG A 285 -6.15 -30.23 9.18
CA ARG A 285 -6.80 -31.53 9.23
C ARG A 285 -6.00 -32.47 10.15
N ASN A 286 -6.72 -33.21 10.99
CA ASN A 286 -6.15 -34.25 11.82
C ASN A 286 -7.08 -35.47 11.80
N GLY A 287 -6.61 -36.56 11.19
CA GLY A 287 -7.45 -37.71 10.84
C GLY A 287 -8.61 -37.31 9.94
N SER A 288 -9.82 -37.78 10.28
CA SER A 288 -11.05 -37.45 9.55
C SER A 288 -11.60 -36.06 9.87
N ASN A 289 -11.10 -35.40 10.91
CA ASN A 289 -11.63 -34.12 11.37
C ASN A 289 -10.85 -32.93 10.80
N THR A 290 -11.58 -31.90 10.44
CA THR A 290 -11.03 -30.59 10.07
C THR A 290 -11.30 -29.60 11.20
N TYR A 291 -10.29 -28.82 11.55
CA TYR A 291 -10.37 -27.78 12.56
C TYR A 291 -10.07 -26.44 11.91
N ALA A 292 -10.86 -25.43 12.24
CA ALA A 292 -10.62 -24.07 11.78
C ALA A 292 -10.69 -23.06 12.93
N THR A 293 -9.93 -21.99 12.79
CA THR A 293 -10.01 -20.81 13.63
C THR A 293 -10.12 -19.59 12.74
N LEU A 294 -11.19 -18.80 12.94
CA LEU A 294 -11.33 -17.48 12.33
C LEU A 294 -11.15 -16.41 13.40
N THR A 295 -10.19 -15.52 13.20
CA THR A 295 -9.98 -14.35 14.05
C THR A 295 -10.34 -13.11 13.27
N TYR A 296 -11.07 -12.23 13.95
CA TYR A 296 -11.37 -10.89 13.52
C TYR A 296 -10.91 -9.90 14.58
N ARG A 297 -10.66 -8.66 14.17
CA ARG A 297 -10.37 -7.56 15.09
C ARG A 297 -11.28 -6.40 14.74
N ASP A 298 -11.84 -5.79 15.78
CA ASP A 298 -12.62 -4.57 15.60
C ASP A 298 -11.69 -3.37 15.34
N LYS A 299 -12.15 -2.45 14.50
CA LYS A 299 -11.34 -1.31 14.07
C LYS A 299 -11.27 -0.17 15.11
N ASN A 300 -12.30 -0.05 15.94
CA ASN A 300 -12.45 1.06 16.89
C ASN A 300 -11.92 0.68 18.27
N THR A 301 -11.69 -0.61 18.51
CA THR A 301 -11.25 -1.15 19.79
C THR A 301 -10.03 -2.06 19.59
N THR A 302 -9.39 -2.47 20.67
CA THR A 302 -8.33 -3.50 20.61
C THR A 302 -8.88 -4.92 20.63
N LYS A 303 -10.22 -5.07 20.67
CA LYS A 303 -10.88 -6.36 20.84
C LYS A 303 -10.71 -7.27 19.64
N THR A 304 -10.51 -8.55 19.93
CA THR A 304 -10.49 -9.63 18.94
C THR A 304 -11.63 -10.59 19.19
N TYR A 305 -12.22 -11.08 18.11
CA TYR A 305 -13.29 -12.06 18.12
C TYR A 305 -12.78 -13.30 17.41
N THR A 306 -12.75 -14.42 18.12
CA THR A 306 -12.22 -15.68 17.63
C THR A 306 -13.32 -16.73 17.62
N PHE A 307 -13.46 -17.43 16.50
CA PHE A 307 -14.43 -18.49 16.28
C PHE A 307 -13.67 -19.79 16.01
N TYR A 308 -14.05 -20.86 16.70
CA TYR A 308 -13.42 -22.17 16.63
C TYR A 308 -14.39 -23.17 16.02
N PHE A 309 -13.93 -23.93 15.02
CA PHE A 309 -14.76 -24.85 14.26
C PHE A 309 -14.19 -26.25 14.29
N THR A 310 -15.10 -27.22 14.25
CA THR A 310 -14.81 -28.62 13.93
C THR A 310 -15.75 -29.04 12.82
N ASN A 311 -15.20 -29.62 11.76
CA ASN A 311 -15.94 -30.08 10.58
C ASN A 311 -16.90 -29.01 10.05
N GLU A 312 -16.37 -27.79 9.88
CA GLU A 312 -17.08 -26.60 9.36
C GLU A 312 -18.23 -26.09 10.23
N LYS A 313 -18.40 -26.61 11.44
CA LYS A 313 -19.42 -26.18 12.40
C LYS A 313 -18.78 -25.42 13.56
N LEU A 314 -19.35 -24.26 13.90
CA LEU A 314 -18.89 -23.46 15.04
C LEU A 314 -19.09 -24.26 16.34
N ILE A 315 -18.03 -24.49 17.11
CA ILE A 315 -18.09 -25.20 18.39
C ILE A 315 -17.94 -24.26 19.59
N SER A 316 -17.22 -23.15 19.41
CA SER A 316 -17.07 -22.12 20.44
C SER A 316 -16.62 -20.80 19.83
N LYS A 317 -16.83 -19.72 20.58
CA LYS A 317 -16.36 -18.38 20.24
C LYS A 317 -15.81 -17.68 21.46
N ARG A 318 -14.88 -16.76 21.26
CA ARG A 318 -14.22 -15.98 22.31
C ARG A 318 -14.05 -14.55 21.87
N GLU A 319 -14.45 -13.62 22.74
CA GLU A 319 -14.07 -12.21 22.68
C GLU A 319 -12.87 -11.98 23.60
N SER A 320 -11.87 -11.20 23.15
CA SER A 320 -10.81 -10.75 24.03
C SER A 320 -11.32 -9.65 24.97
N SER A 321 -10.84 -9.68 26.20
CA SER A 321 -11.06 -8.60 27.18
C SER A 321 -10.66 -7.24 26.65
#